data_AF-A0A1B6FV08-F1
#
_entry.id   AF-A0A1B6FV08-F1
#
_cell.length_a   1.000
_cell.length_b   1.000
_cell.length_c   1.000
_cell.angle_alpha   90.00
_cell.angle_beta   90.00
_cell.angle_gamma   90.00
#
_symmetry.space_group_name_H-M   'P 1'
#
loop_
_entity.id
_entity.type
_entity.pdbx_description
1 polymer ?
#
loop_
_entity_poly.entity_id
_entity_poly.type
_entity_poly.pdbx_seq_one_letter_code
_entity_poly.pdbx_strand_id
1 'polypeptide(L)'
;IFPVGSVGKAMAHFSPKITAIQQSSIHGYVEPTTAPAPLDPKDPRLPPNSSPLFKGCEKHGIVTKNFHPLVLERTRERLRTHLFSKCKPLRSVPCLKLTEQQAICGDPALPFCDPLRWNSSEGYPYFKFRPAGETTKKWLFKLEELPSGLVFLGYHELLDGIISYKRKQRRMGVVQPTIFVDCLKDARIPIEKCSIPGKTRIFSMSPVDYT
;
A
#
# COMPACT_ATOMS: atom_id res chain seq x y z
N ILE A 1 -4.94 14.17 14.13
CA ILE A 1 -3.90 14.38 13.08
C ILE A 1 -3.96 15.84 12.69
N PHE A 2 -2.93 16.63 12.97
CA PHE A 2 -2.86 18.00 12.45
C PHE A 2 -2.31 17.94 11.02
N PRO A 3 -2.98 18.55 10.03
CA PRO A 3 -2.44 18.61 8.68
C PRO A 3 -1.13 19.41 8.71
N VAL A 4 -0.03 18.77 8.30
CA VAL A 4 1.31 19.40 8.27
C VAL A 4 1.45 20.31 7.04
N GLY A 5 0.57 20.16 6.04
CA GLY A 5 0.51 20.98 4.85
C GLY A 5 -0.46 20.42 3.81
N SER A 6 -0.54 21.09 2.66
CA SER A 6 -1.25 20.59 1.48
C SER A 6 -0.35 20.66 0.26
N VAL A 7 -0.51 19.70 -0.66
CA VAL A 7 0.17 19.75 -1.95
C VAL A 7 -0.66 20.59 -2.92
N GLY A 8 0.01 21.28 -3.84
CA GLY A 8 -0.68 22.00 -4.92
C GLY A 8 -1.48 21.06 -5.82
N LYS A 9 -2.49 21.60 -6.52
CA LYS A 9 -3.41 20.83 -7.38
C LYS A 9 -2.70 19.93 -8.40
N ALA A 10 -1.56 20.39 -8.95
CA ALA A 10 -0.74 19.60 -9.89
C ALA A 10 -0.24 18.29 -9.27
N MET A 11 0.07 18.30 -7.97
CA MET A 11 0.59 17.15 -7.22
C MET A 11 -0.50 16.35 -6.49
N ALA A 12 -1.75 16.82 -6.48
CA ALA A 12 -2.85 16.14 -5.80
C ALA A 12 -3.16 14.77 -6.43
N HIS A 13 -3.36 13.76 -5.59
CA HIS A 13 -3.76 12.43 -6.04
C HIS A 13 -5.22 12.41 -6.53
N PHE A 14 -5.47 11.72 -7.64
CA PHE A 14 -6.81 11.45 -8.13
C PHE A 14 -7.26 10.07 -7.63
N SER A 15 -8.34 10.03 -6.85
CA SER A 15 -9.03 8.78 -6.52
C SER A 15 -10.30 8.61 -7.36
N PRO A 16 -10.56 7.41 -7.91
CA PRO A 16 -11.82 7.09 -8.57
C PRO A 16 -13.02 7.33 -7.66
N LYS A 17 -14.08 7.86 -8.24
CA LYS A 17 -15.32 8.26 -7.54
C LYS A 17 -16.51 7.35 -7.86
N ILE A 18 -16.34 6.47 -8.85
CA ILE A 18 -17.37 5.58 -9.38
C ILE A 18 -16.86 4.15 -9.21
N THR A 19 -17.71 3.27 -8.70
CA THR A 19 -17.40 1.85 -8.52
C THR A 19 -17.30 1.14 -9.87
N ALA A 20 -16.34 0.22 -10.00
CA ALA A 20 -16.29 -0.70 -11.13
C ALA A 20 -17.22 -1.91 -10.95
N ILE A 21 -17.81 -2.08 -9.77
CA ILE A 21 -18.67 -3.21 -9.43
C ILE A 21 -20.04 -3.01 -10.09
N GLN A 22 -20.41 -3.94 -10.97
CA GLN A 22 -21.70 -3.96 -11.65
C GLN A 22 -22.59 -5.07 -11.08
N GLN A 23 -23.91 -4.91 -11.25
CA GLN A 23 -24.88 -5.94 -10.90
C GLN A 23 -24.71 -7.15 -11.82
N SER A 24 -24.70 -8.35 -11.25
CA SER A 24 -24.68 -9.59 -12.03
C SER A 24 -26.10 -9.97 -12.49
N SER A 25 -26.20 -10.95 -13.39
CA SER A 25 -27.48 -11.49 -13.86
C SER A 25 -28.36 -12.08 -12.77
N ILE A 26 -27.78 -12.50 -11.63
CA ILE A 26 -28.50 -13.05 -10.48
C ILE A 26 -28.90 -11.98 -9.44
N HIS A 27 -28.57 -10.71 -9.68
CA HIS A 27 -28.90 -9.64 -8.74
C HIS A 27 -30.43 -9.51 -8.61
N GLY A 28 -30.95 -9.68 -7.39
CA GLY A 28 -32.38 -9.64 -7.10
C GLY A 28 -33.08 -11.01 -7.10
N TYR A 29 -32.43 -12.07 -7.60
CA TYR A 29 -32.90 -13.46 -7.39
C TYR A 29 -32.59 -13.95 -5.98
N VAL A 30 -31.51 -13.43 -5.39
CA VAL A 30 -31.17 -13.56 -3.98
C VAL A 30 -31.10 -12.15 -3.41
N GLU A 31 -31.78 -11.93 -2.28
CA GLU A 31 -31.78 -10.63 -1.60
C GLU A 31 -30.34 -10.20 -1.28
N PRO A 32 -29.86 -9.07 -1.82
CA PRO A 32 -28.49 -8.64 -1.60
C PRO A 32 -28.31 -8.12 -0.17
N THR A 33 -27.35 -8.67 0.56
CA THR A 33 -26.98 -8.19 1.91
C THR A 33 -25.85 -7.15 1.89
N THR A 34 -25.24 -6.91 0.74
CA THR A 34 -24.10 -6.00 0.58
C THR A 34 -24.19 -5.20 -0.72
N ALA A 35 -23.68 -3.96 -0.71
CA ALA A 35 -23.64 -3.05 -1.85
C ALA A 35 -22.25 -2.42 -2.02
N PRO A 36 -21.91 -1.87 -3.21
CA PRO A 36 -20.67 -1.12 -3.40
C PRO A 36 -20.56 0.03 -2.39
N ALA A 37 -19.39 0.15 -1.76
CA ALA A 37 -19.13 1.20 -0.78
C ALA A 37 -19.16 2.60 -1.43
N PRO A 38 -19.61 3.65 -0.71
CA PRO A 38 -19.55 5.02 -1.21
C PRO A 38 -18.11 5.48 -1.50
N LEU A 39 -17.87 5.96 -2.73
CA LEU A 39 -16.57 6.42 -3.21
C LEU A 39 -16.50 7.95 -3.47
N ASP A 40 -17.63 8.65 -3.41
CA ASP A 40 -17.72 10.10 -3.58
C ASP A 40 -18.44 10.74 -2.39
N PRO A 41 -18.01 11.93 -1.91
CA PRO A 41 -18.74 12.69 -0.89
C PRO A 41 -20.20 13.03 -1.25
N LYS A 42 -20.56 12.99 -2.54
CA LYS A 42 -21.91 13.24 -3.06
C LYS A 42 -22.78 11.98 -3.17
N ASP A 43 -22.29 10.82 -2.71
CA ASP A 43 -23.11 9.60 -2.70
C ASP A 43 -24.38 9.84 -1.85
N PRO A 44 -25.59 9.64 -2.40
CA PRO A 44 -26.85 9.99 -1.72
C PRO A 44 -27.11 9.15 -0.48
N ARG A 45 -26.41 8.02 -0.31
CA ARG A 45 -26.52 7.16 0.87
C ARG A 45 -25.78 7.75 2.06
N LEU A 46 -24.83 8.66 1.84
CA LEU A 46 -24.04 9.28 2.90
C LEU A 46 -24.77 10.47 3.52
N PRO A 47 -24.55 10.75 4.81
CA PRO A 47 -24.99 12.00 5.42
C PRO A 47 -24.38 13.22 4.71
N PRO A 48 -25.08 14.38 4.72
CA PRO A 48 -24.54 15.61 4.16
C PRO A 48 -23.14 15.95 4.70
N ASN A 49 -22.26 16.42 3.82
CA ASN A 49 -20.88 16.81 4.14
C ASN A 49 -19.99 15.68 4.71
N SER A 50 -20.33 14.41 4.49
CA SER A 50 -19.54 13.27 4.97
C SER A 50 -18.62 12.72 3.88
N SER A 51 -17.44 13.32 3.67
CA SER A 51 -16.43 12.74 2.78
C SER A 51 -15.97 11.36 3.29
N PRO A 52 -16.17 10.26 2.51
CA PRO A 52 -15.82 8.92 2.97
C PRO A 52 -14.31 8.77 3.20
N LEU A 53 -13.48 9.47 2.41
CA LEU A 53 -12.02 9.44 2.56
C LEU A 53 -11.60 10.15 3.84
N PHE A 54 -12.09 11.37 4.06
CA PHE A 54 -11.76 12.12 5.26
C PHE A 54 -12.19 11.38 6.53
N LYS A 55 -13.43 10.86 6.55
CA LYS A 55 -13.98 10.12 7.69
C LYS A 55 -13.30 8.77 7.94
N GLY A 56 -12.77 8.12 6.91
CA GLY A 56 -11.92 6.95 7.12
C GLY A 56 -10.57 7.33 7.73
N CYS A 57 -9.93 8.40 7.24
CA CYS A 57 -8.63 8.87 7.73
C CYS A 57 -8.70 9.45 9.15
N GLU A 58 -9.84 9.97 9.61
CA GLU A 58 -10.02 10.46 11.00
C GLU A 58 -9.67 9.40 12.06
N LYS A 59 -9.71 8.11 11.70
CA LYS A 59 -9.36 7.00 12.60
C LYS A 59 -7.86 6.73 12.67
N HIS A 60 -7.09 7.27 11.74
CA HIS A 60 -5.64 7.09 11.72
C HIS A 60 -5.01 7.87 12.88
N GLY A 61 -3.92 7.33 13.43
CA GLY A 61 -3.17 7.99 14.51
C GLY A 61 -3.90 8.05 15.85
N ILE A 62 -5.03 7.37 16.03
CA ILE A 62 -5.64 7.17 17.35
C ILE A 62 -4.78 6.16 18.11
N VAL A 63 -4.02 6.66 19.08
CA VAL A 63 -3.16 5.83 19.92
C VAL A 63 -4.01 5.09 20.95
N THR A 64 -3.84 3.77 21.03
CA THR A 64 -4.49 2.95 22.07
C THR A 64 -3.74 3.04 23.39
N LYS A 65 -4.38 2.62 24.49
CA LYS A 65 -3.66 2.44 25.76
C LYS A 65 -2.51 1.45 25.57
N ASN A 66 -1.33 1.80 26.09
CA ASN A 66 -0.19 0.91 26.06
C ASN A 66 -0.41 -0.29 26.98
N PHE A 67 0.15 -1.43 26.60
CA PHE A 67 0.26 -2.59 27.48
C PHE A 67 1.33 -2.34 28.56
N HIS A 68 1.20 -3.02 29.71
CA HIS A 68 2.21 -2.95 30.76
C HIS A 68 3.57 -3.44 30.23
N PRO A 69 4.70 -2.73 30.47
CA PRO A 69 6.01 -3.07 29.89
C PRO A 69 6.44 -4.52 30.13
N LEU A 70 6.24 -5.04 31.35
CA LEU A 70 6.56 -6.44 31.67
C LEU A 70 5.73 -7.46 30.86
N VAL A 71 4.49 -7.15 30.51
CA VAL A 71 3.63 -8.03 29.69
C VAL A 71 4.11 -8.02 28.24
N LEU A 72 4.49 -6.84 27.72
CA LEU A 72 5.08 -6.72 26.38
C LEU A 72 6.37 -7.52 26.27
N GLU A 73 7.27 -7.38 27.24
CA GLU A 73 8.56 -8.06 27.22
C GLU A 73 8.40 -9.59 27.28
N ARG A 74 7.59 -10.10 28.21
CA ARG A 74 7.31 -11.55 28.31
C ARG A 74 6.66 -12.11 27.04
N THR A 75 5.71 -11.37 26.46
CA THR A 75 5.05 -11.76 25.22
C THR A 75 6.04 -11.77 24.05
N ARG A 76 6.93 -10.77 23.97
CA ARG A 76 7.98 -10.67 22.96
C ARG A 76 8.91 -11.88 23.03
N GLU A 77 9.43 -12.21 24.20
CA GLU A 77 10.35 -13.34 24.38
C GLU A 77 9.69 -14.69 24.09
N ARG A 78 8.43 -14.86 24.50
CA ARG A 78 7.66 -16.07 24.18
C ARG A 78 7.43 -16.21 22.67
N LEU A 79 7.01 -15.13 21.99
CA LEU A 79 6.81 -15.14 20.54
C LEU A 79 8.11 -15.41 19.80
N ARG A 80 9.20 -14.75 20.19
CA ARG A 80 10.54 -14.95 19.63
C ARG A 80 10.98 -16.41 19.75
N THR A 81 10.85 -17.00 20.93
CA THR A 81 11.20 -18.41 21.19
C THR A 81 10.32 -19.36 20.37
N HIS A 82 9.03 -19.07 20.26
CA HIS A 82 8.12 -19.86 19.44
C HIS A 82 8.49 -19.82 17.96
N LEU A 83 8.76 -18.62 17.42
CA LEU A 83 9.18 -18.46 16.02
C LEU A 83 10.49 -19.21 15.75
N PHE A 84 11.51 -19.09 16.60
CA PHE A 84 12.77 -19.81 16.40
C PHE A 84 12.67 -21.33 16.54
N SER A 85 11.74 -21.83 17.37
CA SER A 85 11.55 -23.27 17.55
C SER A 85 10.65 -23.92 16.50
N LYS A 86 9.74 -23.15 15.87
CA LYS A 86 8.73 -23.69 14.94
C LYS A 86 8.92 -23.28 13.49
N CYS A 87 9.58 -22.17 13.20
CA CYS A 87 9.78 -21.70 11.83
C CYS A 87 11.17 -22.10 11.32
N LYS A 88 11.20 -22.79 10.18
CA LYS A 88 12.46 -23.05 9.46
C LYS A 88 12.94 -21.73 8.84
N PRO A 89 14.17 -21.27 9.14
CA PRO A 89 14.71 -20.07 8.49
C PRO A 89 14.91 -20.35 7.01
N LEU A 90 14.31 -19.52 6.15
CA LEU A 90 14.52 -19.57 4.69
C LEU A 90 15.79 -18.83 4.25
N ARG A 91 16.30 -17.94 5.12
CA ARG A 91 17.52 -17.17 4.92
C ARG A 91 18.30 -17.15 6.23
N SER A 92 19.61 -17.31 6.13
CA SER A 92 20.55 -17.25 7.25
C SER A 92 21.63 -16.23 6.98
N VAL A 93 22.35 -15.81 8.03
CA VAL A 93 23.53 -14.95 7.91
C VAL A 93 24.54 -15.61 6.97
N PRO A 94 25.16 -14.85 6.03
CA PRO A 94 25.07 -13.39 5.86
C PRO A 94 23.91 -12.89 4.97
N CYS A 95 23.16 -13.79 4.32
CA CYS A 95 22.16 -13.48 3.28
C CYS A 95 20.78 -13.04 3.81
N LEU A 96 20.73 -12.14 4.80
CA LEU A 96 19.46 -11.64 5.36
C LEU A 96 18.76 -10.63 4.45
N LYS A 97 19.53 -9.83 3.70
CA LYS A 97 19.00 -8.82 2.76
C LYS A 97 18.89 -9.43 1.36
N LEU A 98 17.75 -9.21 0.71
CA LEU A 98 17.58 -9.54 -0.70
C LEU A 98 18.48 -8.66 -1.57
N THR A 99 18.97 -9.22 -2.67
CA THR A 99 19.53 -8.41 -3.76
C THR A 99 18.41 -7.62 -4.44
N GLU A 100 18.75 -6.60 -5.23
CA GLU A 100 17.73 -5.86 -5.99
C GLU A 100 16.99 -6.78 -6.96
N GLN A 101 17.71 -7.69 -7.62
CA GLN A 101 17.11 -8.72 -8.47
C GLN A 101 16.03 -9.50 -7.74
N GLN A 102 16.33 -10.01 -6.54
CA GLN A 102 15.37 -10.79 -5.75
C GLN A 102 14.20 -9.94 -5.23
N ALA A 103 14.46 -8.71 -4.77
CA ALA A 103 13.43 -7.83 -4.23
C ALA A 103 12.47 -7.30 -5.30
N ILE A 104 12.98 -7.08 -6.52
CA ILE A 104 12.24 -6.44 -7.62
C ILE A 104 11.59 -7.50 -8.52
N CYS A 105 12.38 -8.49 -8.96
CA CYS A 105 11.97 -9.52 -9.92
C CYS A 105 11.59 -10.85 -9.25
N GLY A 106 11.72 -10.95 -7.93
CA GLY A 106 11.45 -12.19 -7.20
C GLY A 106 12.58 -13.22 -7.32
N ASP A 107 12.38 -14.36 -6.67
CA ASP A 107 13.30 -15.50 -6.72
C ASP A 107 12.50 -16.80 -6.65
N PRO A 108 12.36 -17.54 -7.78
CA PRO A 108 11.62 -18.80 -7.80
C PRO A 108 12.17 -19.88 -6.87
N ALA A 109 13.46 -19.81 -6.51
CA ALA A 109 14.08 -20.75 -5.58
C ALA A 109 13.82 -20.39 -4.11
N LEU A 110 13.37 -19.16 -3.82
CA LEU A 110 13.05 -18.69 -2.48
C LEU A 110 11.53 -18.60 -2.29
N PRO A 111 10.91 -19.48 -1.48
CA PRO A 111 9.47 -19.44 -1.24
C PRO A 111 9.00 -18.07 -0.76
N PHE A 112 7.86 -17.62 -1.31
CA PHE A 112 7.22 -16.33 -1.02
C PHE A 112 8.03 -15.08 -1.43
N CYS A 113 9.08 -15.24 -2.24
CA CYS A 113 9.82 -14.13 -2.86
C CYS A 113 9.24 -13.80 -4.24
N ASP A 114 7.99 -13.35 -4.27
CA ASP A 114 7.31 -12.93 -5.50
C ASP A 114 7.94 -11.64 -6.09
N PRO A 115 7.91 -11.44 -7.42
CA PRO A 115 8.20 -10.14 -8.02
C PRO A 115 7.25 -9.05 -7.52
N LEU A 116 7.69 -7.80 -7.66
CA LEU A 116 6.81 -6.65 -7.48
C LEU A 116 5.56 -6.79 -8.35
N ARG A 117 4.40 -6.44 -7.79
CA ARG A 117 3.13 -6.40 -8.53
C ARG A 117 3.13 -5.26 -9.55
N TRP A 118 3.59 -5.51 -10.77
CA TRP A 118 3.84 -4.49 -11.80
C TRP A 118 2.65 -3.59 -12.14
N ASN A 119 1.44 -4.13 -12.09
CA ASN A 119 0.22 -3.39 -12.44
C ASN A 119 -0.36 -2.55 -11.28
N SER A 120 0.31 -2.51 -10.12
CA SER A 120 -0.08 -1.59 -9.04
C SER A 120 0.44 -0.18 -9.29
N SER A 121 -0.09 0.80 -8.55
CA SER A 121 0.46 2.16 -8.53
C SER A 121 1.93 2.18 -8.08
N GLU A 122 2.68 3.14 -8.63
CA GLU A 122 4.01 3.57 -8.20
C GLU A 122 4.00 4.25 -6.82
N GLY A 123 2.84 4.78 -6.40
CA GLY A 123 2.71 5.67 -5.24
C GLY A 123 3.24 7.08 -5.49
N TYR A 124 3.20 7.92 -4.45
CA TYR A 124 3.59 9.34 -4.54
C TYR A 124 5.10 9.55 -4.38
N PRO A 125 5.75 10.46 -5.12
CA PRO A 125 5.16 11.36 -6.13
C PRO A 125 5.17 10.76 -7.54
N TYR A 126 5.70 9.54 -7.71
CA TYR A 126 6.04 8.93 -8.98
C TYR A 126 4.92 8.95 -10.03
N PHE A 127 3.67 8.67 -9.63
CA PHE A 127 2.55 8.65 -10.58
C PHE A 127 2.33 10.00 -11.30
N LYS A 128 2.85 11.12 -10.76
CA LYS A 128 2.79 12.44 -11.40
C LYS A 128 3.82 12.65 -12.49
N PHE A 129 4.90 11.89 -12.47
CA PHE A 129 6.01 11.97 -13.41
C PHE A 129 5.97 10.85 -14.45
N ARG A 130 4.91 10.05 -14.45
CA ARG A 130 4.74 8.95 -15.40
C ARG A 130 4.73 9.51 -16.84
N PRO A 131 5.61 9.05 -17.73
CA PRO A 131 5.61 9.46 -19.13
C PRO A 131 4.29 9.13 -19.83
N ALA A 132 3.96 9.89 -20.88
CA ALA A 132 2.81 9.57 -21.72
C ALA A 132 2.99 8.19 -22.39
N GLY A 133 1.92 7.40 -22.43
CA GLY A 133 1.94 6.03 -22.96
C GLY A 133 2.26 4.95 -21.93
N GLU A 134 2.90 5.31 -20.82
CA GLU A 134 3.16 4.37 -19.72
C GLU A 134 1.91 4.17 -18.85
N THR A 135 1.68 2.93 -18.42
CA THR A 135 0.48 2.56 -17.63
C THR A 135 0.79 1.88 -16.30
N THR A 136 2.01 1.35 -16.15
CA THR A 136 2.42 0.53 -15.00
C THR A 136 3.68 1.10 -14.37
N LYS A 137 4.01 0.71 -13.14
CA LYS A 137 5.25 1.19 -12.49
C LYS A 137 6.55 0.69 -13.12
N LYS A 138 6.48 -0.16 -14.15
CA LYS A 138 7.66 -0.69 -14.85
C LYS A 138 8.56 0.42 -15.41
N TRP A 139 8.02 1.57 -15.80
CA TRP A 139 8.80 2.69 -16.34
C TRP A 139 9.89 3.22 -15.38
N LEU A 140 9.74 2.96 -14.07
CA LEU A 140 10.74 3.31 -13.05
C LEU A 140 11.92 2.34 -12.99
N PHE A 141 11.87 1.22 -13.73
CA PHE A 141 12.84 0.14 -13.69
C PHE A 141 13.36 -0.16 -15.10
N LYS A 142 14.67 -0.36 -15.22
CA LYS A 142 15.31 -0.89 -16.42
C LYS A 142 15.31 -2.41 -16.26
N LEU A 143 14.47 -3.07 -17.03
CA LEU A 143 14.25 -4.51 -16.99
C LEU A 143 14.53 -5.11 -18.36
N GLU A 144 15.05 -6.33 -18.38
CA GLU A 144 15.16 -7.17 -19.56
C GLU A 144 14.32 -8.44 -19.35
N GLU A 145 13.57 -8.85 -20.38
CA GLU A 145 12.78 -10.07 -20.35
C GLU A 145 13.52 -11.18 -21.08
N LEU A 146 13.94 -12.19 -20.33
CA LEU A 146 14.60 -13.39 -20.86
C LEU A 146 13.68 -14.60 -20.72
N PRO A 147 13.94 -15.72 -21.42
CA PRO A 147 13.19 -16.97 -21.23
C PRO A 147 13.18 -17.48 -19.78
N SER A 148 14.20 -17.12 -18.99
CA SER A 148 14.33 -17.47 -17.57
C SER A 148 13.58 -16.53 -16.62
N GLY A 149 13.05 -15.40 -17.12
CA GLY A 149 12.33 -14.40 -16.33
C GLY A 149 12.87 -12.98 -16.50
N LEU A 150 12.43 -12.08 -15.61
CA LEU A 150 12.85 -10.68 -15.63
C LEU A 150 14.21 -10.49 -14.98
N VAL A 151 15.09 -9.76 -15.66
CA VAL A 151 16.41 -9.33 -15.16
C VAL A 151 16.38 -7.84 -14.86
N PHE A 152 16.82 -7.46 -13.66
CA PHE A 152 16.98 -6.08 -13.23
C PHE A 152 18.31 -5.52 -13.70
N LEU A 153 18.27 -4.49 -14.55
CA LEU A 153 19.44 -3.80 -15.08
C LEU A 153 19.74 -2.48 -14.34
N GLY A 154 18.77 -1.93 -13.61
CA GLY A 154 18.92 -0.69 -12.86
C GLY A 154 17.60 0.06 -12.71
N TYR A 155 17.64 1.19 -12.02
CA TYR A 155 16.48 2.07 -11.90
C TYR A 155 16.46 3.15 -13.00
N HIS A 156 15.27 3.71 -13.23
CA HIS A 156 15.14 5.02 -13.84
C HIS A 156 15.81 6.09 -12.94
N GLU A 157 16.41 7.12 -13.53
CA GLU A 157 17.21 8.16 -12.82
C GLU A 157 16.46 8.80 -11.65
N LEU A 158 15.16 9.09 -11.85
CA LEU A 158 14.29 9.66 -10.82
C LEU A 158 14.19 8.75 -9.58
N LEU A 159 14.02 7.44 -9.79
CA LEU A 159 13.91 6.48 -8.69
C LEU A 159 15.28 6.24 -8.04
N ASP A 160 16.35 6.13 -8.85
CA ASP A 160 17.71 5.92 -8.36
C ASP A 160 18.16 7.05 -7.42
N GLY A 161 17.96 8.31 -7.82
CA GLY A 161 18.31 9.47 -7.01
C GLY A 161 17.64 9.47 -5.64
N ILE A 162 16.34 9.14 -5.60
CA ILE A 162 15.57 9.08 -4.34
C ILE A 162 16.02 7.90 -3.47
N ILE A 163 16.19 6.71 -4.05
CA ILE A 163 16.65 5.52 -3.33
C ILE A 163 18.04 5.77 -2.74
N SER A 164 18.97 6.28 -3.55
CA SER A 164 20.34 6.58 -3.14
C SER A 164 20.40 7.62 -2.03
N TYR A 165 19.63 8.71 -2.16
CA TYR A 165 19.48 9.71 -1.10
C TYR A 165 18.94 9.11 0.20
N LYS A 166 17.80 8.41 0.15
CA LYS A 166 17.18 7.82 1.35
C LYS A 166 18.07 6.77 2.01
N ARG A 167 18.82 5.97 1.22
CA ARG A 167 19.81 5.02 1.74
C ARG A 167 20.96 5.74 2.47
N LYS A 168 21.47 6.84 1.93
CA LYS A 168 22.51 7.66 2.59
C LYS A 168 21.99 8.21 3.92
N GLN A 169 20.79 8.79 3.92
CA GLN A 169 20.15 9.33 5.13
C GLN A 169 19.95 8.25 6.20
N ARG A 170 19.43 7.07 5.82
CA ARG A 170 19.24 5.95 6.74
C ARG A 170 20.55 5.44 7.37
N ARG A 171 21.65 5.42 6.61
CA ARG A 171 22.98 5.08 7.15
C ARG A 171 23.48 6.09 8.20
N MET A 172 23.02 7.33 8.13
CA MET A 172 23.29 8.38 9.12
C MET A 172 22.28 8.38 10.28
N GLY A 173 21.41 7.38 10.38
CA GLY A 173 20.37 7.31 11.41
C GLY A 173 19.17 8.23 11.16
N VAL A 174 19.08 8.89 10.00
CA VAL A 174 18.00 9.81 9.68
C VAL A 174 16.84 9.05 9.03
N VAL A 175 15.68 9.04 9.71
CA VAL A 175 14.44 8.48 9.18
C VAL A 175 13.79 9.51 8.25
N GLN A 176 13.75 9.20 6.96
CA GLN A 176 13.09 10.04 5.97
C GLN A 176 11.57 9.84 6.03
N PRO A 177 10.75 10.90 5.87
CA PRO A 177 9.32 10.75 5.79
C PRO A 177 8.92 9.92 4.57
N THR A 178 8.00 8.97 4.77
CA THR A 178 7.38 8.20 3.69
C THR A 178 5.95 8.70 3.51
N ILE A 179 5.65 9.24 2.34
CA ILE A 179 4.32 9.78 2.02
C ILE A 179 3.48 8.67 1.43
N PHE A 180 2.48 8.22 2.18
CA PHE A 180 1.48 7.27 1.70
C PHE A 180 0.31 8.02 1.06
N VAL A 181 -0.30 7.39 0.07
CA VAL A 181 -1.52 7.88 -0.57
C VAL A 181 -2.71 7.07 -0.08
N ASP A 182 -3.60 7.70 0.66
CA ASP A 182 -4.85 7.07 1.11
C ASP A 182 -5.88 7.06 -0.03
N CYS A 183 -6.46 5.89 -0.28
CA CYS A 183 -7.50 5.67 -1.28
C CYS A 183 -8.69 4.93 -0.68
N LEU A 184 -9.88 5.19 -1.22
CA LEU A 184 -11.08 4.43 -0.89
C LEU A 184 -11.01 3.07 -1.57
N LYS A 185 -11.29 2.01 -0.80
CA LYS A 185 -11.35 0.65 -1.33
C LYS A 185 -12.68 0.42 -2.03
N ASP A 186 -12.64 0.25 -3.34
CA ASP A 186 -13.79 -0.19 -4.13
C ASP A 186 -14.09 -1.67 -3.79
N ALA A 187 -15.10 -1.86 -2.95
CA ALA A 187 -15.50 -3.16 -2.44
C ALA A 187 -16.98 -3.13 -2.02
N ARG A 188 -17.60 -4.31 -1.99
CA ARG A 188 -18.91 -4.46 -1.35
C ARG A 188 -18.78 -4.41 0.17
N ILE A 189 -19.71 -3.71 0.82
CA ILE A 189 -19.89 -3.67 2.27
C ILE A 189 -21.36 -3.97 2.61
N PRO A 190 -21.66 -4.42 3.84
CA PRO A 190 -23.03 -4.55 4.31
C PRO A 190 -23.84 -3.27 4.06
N ILE A 191 -25.07 -3.41 3.56
CA ILE A 191 -25.90 -2.29 3.10
C ILE A 191 -26.07 -1.25 4.20
N GLU A 192 -26.28 -1.69 5.43
CA GLU A 192 -26.45 -0.84 6.60
C GLU A 192 -25.20 -0.01 6.93
N LYS A 193 -24.02 -0.41 6.44
CA LYS A 193 -22.77 0.33 6.63
C LYS A 193 -22.55 1.41 5.57
N CYS A 194 -23.28 1.39 4.45
CA CYS A 194 -23.13 2.39 3.39
C CYS A 194 -23.51 3.80 3.87
N SER A 195 -24.44 3.94 4.81
CA SER A 195 -24.88 5.23 5.35
C SER A 195 -24.09 5.69 6.57
N ILE A 196 -23.13 4.89 7.06
CA ILE A 196 -22.38 5.21 8.28
C ILE A 196 -21.03 5.84 7.90
N PRO A 197 -20.77 7.10 8.30
CA PRO A 197 -19.51 7.79 8.04
C PRO A 197 -18.27 6.96 8.43
N GLY A 198 -17.28 6.92 7.54
CA GLY A 198 -16.00 6.25 7.76
C GLY A 198 -16.07 4.71 7.77
N LYS A 199 -17.15 4.09 7.31
CA LYS A 199 -17.21 2.62 7.12
C LYS A 199 -16.70 2.15 5.75
N THR A 200 -16.61 3.03 4.75
CA THR A 200 -15.81 2.75 3.56
C THR A 200 -14.36 2.56 3.98
N ARG A 201 -13.78 1.40 3.66
CA ARG A 201 -12.40 1.10 4.02
C ARG A 201 -11.44 1.94 3.20
N ILE A 202 -10.35 2.34 3.85
CA ILE A 202 -9.22 2.98 3.19
C ILE A 202 -8.11 1.95 3.05
N PHE A 203 -7.33 2.08 1.99
CA PHE A 203 -6.01 1.48 1.88
C PHE A 203 -4.99 2.56 1.57
N SER A 204 -3.80 2.43 2.15
CA SER A 204 -2.72 3.38 2.00
C SER A 204 -1.67 2.80 1.07
N MET A 205 -1.45 3.43 -0.08
CA MET A 205 -0.44 3.02 -1.04
C MET A 205 0.92 3.61 -0.64
N SER A 206 1.90 2.73 -0.42
CA SER A 206 3.30 3.13 -0.26
C SER A 206 3.87 3.63 -1.58
N PRO A 207 4.88 4.52 -1.53
CA PRO A 207 5.72 4.79 -2.67
C PRO A 207 6.60 3.57 -2.98
N VAL A 208 6.90 3.34 -4.26
CA VAL A 208 7.57 2.10 -4.70
C VAL A 208 8.97 1.93 -4.10
N ASP A 209 9.65 3.01 -3.75
CA ASP A 209 10.97 2.99 -3.10
C ASP A 209 10.93 2.55 -1.63
N TYR A 210 9.74 2.47 -1.03
CA TYR A 210 9.49 1.95 0.32
C TYR A 210 8.94 0.51 0.30
N THR A 211 8.42 0.05 -0.84
CA THR A 211 7.78 -1.27 -1.00
C THR A 211 8.83 -2.35 -1.14
#